data_AF-A0A257K5P7-F1
#
_entry.id   AF-A0A257K5P7-F1
#
_cell.length_a   1.000
_cell.length_b   1.000
_cell.length_c   1.000
_cell.angle_alpha   90.00
_cell.angle_beta   90.00
_cell.angle_gamma   90.00
#
_symmetry.space_group_name_H-M   'P 1'
#
loop_
_entity.id
_entity.type
_entity.pdbx_description
1 polymer ?
#
loop_
_entity_poly.entity_id
_entity_poly.type
_entity_poly.pdbx_seq_one_letter_code
_entity_poly.pdbx_strand_id
1 'polypeptide(L)'
;MLDTLPDEQGCRILLEEMLWKGVPTCNHCGVADINHYKMKVNGLFSGLFKCKKCRLRFTLTSSTLLLGTHIPLRKWVQAIYDYNAHNGKFTSVKLATDIGITQKSAWLMLQRIKKQFAKVKVVNNSNGSIIKWIGGKEQELRYILPKVPAKINNFYDPFCGGGSVFTAVIANRYYINDRSDELINLYQNIKSSNKSFLNTISEMDSSWSGLTVFANRYSKSMTNIYTKYSTNSIDENGLEKLLDNFVTKHSQALILLLPDKLNIQSDNYIKELNINLVRKIKRMKVLEKSKGGLNESDILDNLETAIKSAYYMHMRYLYNNMDRYKIAAPIRCALFYFIRNLCYSGIHRYNANNEINVPYGGISYNGKSFKSKIEYFISDVLLMRLKATKLCSLDFADFLDKHRPIVGDFLFLDPPYDEGFSSYSGNKFIVEDHIRLADYLINKCECKWMLVIKNTPLITKLYFNKRLHIYSFDKKYAVSFKDRNYRDVKHLMVTNY
;
A
#
# COMPACT_ATOMS: atom_id res chain seq x y z
N MET A 1 32.56 -15.58 -12.32
CA MET A 1 31.40 -15.24 -13.16
C MET A 1 31.73 -14.23 -14.24
N LEU A 2 32.67 -13.28 -14.01
CA LEU A 2 33.16 -12.43 -15.10
C LEU A 2 33.62 -13.28 -16.29
N ASP A 3 34.37 -14.36 -16.08
CA ASP A 3 34.88 -15.23 -17.14
C ASP A 3 33.81 -15.96 -17.96
N THR A 4 32.59 -16.07 -17.43
CA THR A 4 31.44 -16.69 -18.12
C THR A 4 30.55 -15.69 -18.85
N LEU A 5 30.75 -14.38 -18.65
CA LEU A 5 30.03 -13.35 -19.39
C LEU A 5 30.61 -13.18 -20.80
N PRO A 6 29.78 -12.89 -21.82
CA PRO A 6 30.26 -12.60 -23.16
C PRO A 6 31.30 -11.47 -23.17
N ASP A 7 32.09 -11.39 -24.25
CA ASP A 7 32.98 -10.25 -24.47
C ASP A 7 32.19 -8.92 -24.55
N GLU A 8 32.90 -7.80 -24.70
CA GLU A 8 32.27 -6.48 -24.70
C GLU A 8 31.23 -6.30 -25.82
N GLN A 9 31.43 -6.99 -26.96
CA GLN A 9 30.49 -6.99 -28.07
C GLN A 9 29.26 -7.85 -27.77
N GLY A 10 29.44 -9.04 -27.18
CA GLY A 10 28.35 -9.91 -26.76
C GLY A 10 27.50 -9.29 -25.66
N CYS A 11 28.11 -8.58 -24.70
CA CYS A 11 27.38 -7.82 -23.68
C CYS A 11 26.53 -6.71 -24.29
N ARG A 12 27.04 -6.04 -25.33
CA ARG A 12 26.29 -5.02 -26.07
C ARG A 12 25.11 -5.64 -26.81
N ILE A 13 25.31 -6.73 -27.55
CA ILE A 13 24.23 -7.43 -28.26
C ILE A 13 23.14 -7.87 -27.28
N LEU A 14 23.52 -8.44 -26.14
CA LEU A 14 22.58 -8.82 -25.08
C LEU A 14 21.76 -7.62 -24.60
N LEU A 15 22.40 -6.48 -24.33
CA LEU A 15 21.71 -5.27 -23.89
C LEU A 15 20.80 -4.66 -24.98
N GLU A 16 21.24 -4.70 -26.25
CA GLU A 16 20.43 -4.29 -27.41
C GLU A 16 19.18 -5.18 -27.52
N GLU A 17 19.32 -6.49 -27.35
CA GLU A 17 18.19 -7.42 -27.37
C GLU A 17 17.22 -7.17 -26.21
N MET A 18 17.73 -6.94 -25.00
CA MET A 18 16.90 -6.67 -23.83
C MET A 18 16.14 -5.34 -23.92
N LEU A 19 16.77 -4.28 -24.44
CA LEU A 19 16.20 -2.92 -24.45
C LEU A 19 15.40 -2.61 -25.71
N TRP A 20 15.82 -3.14 -26.85
CA TRP A 20 15.29 -2.78 -28.16
C TRP A 20 14.63 -3.96 -28.89
N LYS A 21 14.76 -5.20 -28.39
CA LYS A 21 14.19 -6.42 -29.00
C LYS A 21 14.51 -6.51 -30.50
N GLY A 22 15.77 -6.22 -30.86
CA GLY A 22 16.25 -6.21 -32.24
C GLY A 22 15.97 -4.94 -33.05
N VAL A 23 15.18 -3.96 -32.56
CA VAL A 23 14.83 -2.74 -33.32
C VAL A 23 15.36 -1.47 -32.64
N PRO A 24 16.47 -0.87 -33.12
CA PRO A 24 17.07 0.32 -32.51
C PRO A 24 16.07 1.48 -32.39
N THR A 25 15.95 2.04 -31.19
CA THR A 25 15.06 3.17 -30.91
C THR A 25 15.88 4.44 -30.63
N CYS A 26 15.64 5.50 -31.39
CA CYS A 26 16.30 6.78 -31.22
C CYS A 26 15.86 7.46 -29.92
N ASN A 27 16.81 7.75 -29.02
CA ASN A 27 16.55 8.44 -27.75
C ASN A 27 16.22 9.93 -27.87
N HIS A 28 16.41 10.54 -29.06
CA HIS A 28 16.12 11.96 -29.29
C HIS A 28 14.69 12.20 -29.78
N CYS A 29 14.15 11.29 -30.61
CA CYS A 29 12.84 11.47 -31.25
C CYS A 29 11.88 10.28 -31.12
N GLY A 30 12.30 9.22 -30.43
CA GLY A 30 11.46 8.05 -30.11
C GLY A 30 11.19 7.08 -31.26
N VAL A 31 11.70 7.34 -32.47
CA VAL A 31 11.50 6.44 -33.62
C VAL A 31 12.25 5.13 -33.40
N ALA A 32 11.54 4.01 -33.54
CA ALA A 32 12.10 2.66 -33.63
C ALA A 32 12.13 2.23 -35.11
N ASP A 33 13.33 2.01 -35.64
CA ASP A 33 13.51 1.61 -37.05
C ASP A 33 14.78 0.78 -37.19
N ILE A 34 14.65 -0.41 -37.80
CA ILE A 34 15.76 -1.30 -38.10
C ILE A 34 16.78 -0.66 -39.06
N ASN A 35 16.31 0.30 -39.87
CA ASN A 35 17.10 0.98 -40.89
C ASN A 35 17.82 2.24 -40.38
N HIS A 36 17.92 2.45 -39.07
CA HIS A 36 18.82 3.46 -38.53
C HIS A 36 20.27 3.18 -38.96
N TYR A 37 21.00 4.24 -39.34
CA TYR A 37 22.33 4.08 -39.92
C TYR A 37 23.34 3.63 -38.86
N LYS A 38 23.94 2.46 -39.06
CA LYS A 38 25.02 1.94 -38.22
C LYS A 38 26.33 2.66 -38.57
N MET A 39 26.83 3.48 -37.65
CA MET A 39 28.11 4.18 -37.83
C MET A 39 29.27 3.26 -37.44
N LYS A 40 30.18 3.03 -38.38
CA LYS A 40 31.38 2.21 -38.18
C LYS A 40 32.59 3.12 -38.02
N VAL A 41 33.51 2.73 -37.15
CA VAL A 41 34.84 3.35 -36.99
C VAL A 41 35.86 2.27 -37.32
N ASN A 42 36.78 2.54 -38.25
CA ASN A 42 37.76 1.56 -38.73
C ASN A 42 37.13 0.22 -39.19
N GLY A 43 35.96 0.29 -39.85
CA GLY A 43 35.23 -0.89 -40.32
C GLY A 43 34.42 -1.64 -39.24
N LEU A 44 34.62 -1.33 -37.96
CA LEU A 44 33.96 -1.97 -36.82
C LEU A 44 32.75 -1.17 -36.33
N PHE A 45 31.67 -1.87 -36.03
CA PHE A 45 30.45 -1.28 -35.47
C PHE A 45 30.47 -1.34 -33.95
N SER A 46 30.61 -0.19 -33.28
CA SER A 46 30.68 -0.08 -31.82
C SER A 46 29.36 0.35 -31.17
N GLY A 47 28.22 0.16 -31.85
CA GLY A 47 26.89 0.48 -31.32
C GLY A 47 26.48 1.96 -31.43
N LEU A 48 27.11 2.72 -32.32
CA LEU A 48 26.76 4.11 -32.62
C LEU A 48 25.80 4.19 -33.82
N PHE A 49 24.58 4.67 -33.59
CA PHE A 49 23.58 4.84 -34.63
C PHE A 49 23.43 6.32 -35.01
N LYS A 50 23.01 6.58 -36.24
CA LYS A 50 22.48 7.87 -36.68
C LYS A 50 21.01 7.69 -37.05
N CYS A 51 20.13 8.46 -36.42
CA CYS A 51 18.69 8.36 -36.64
C CYS A 51 18.33 8.76 -38.07
N LYS A 52 17.44 7.98 -38.69
CA LYS A 52 16.96 8.24 -40.05
C LYS A 52 16.07 9.48 -40.13
N LYS A 53 15.27 9.72 -39.08
CA LYS A 53 14.35 10.86 -38.96
C LYS A 53 15.07 12.14 -38.53
N CYS A 54 15.55 12.20 -37.29
CA CYS A 54 16.11 13.44 -36.73
C CYS A 54 17.59 13.66 -37.06
N ARG A 55 18.25 12.71 -37.74
CA ARG A 55 19.67 12.77 -38.14
C ARG A 55 20.69 12.87 -36.99
N LEU A 56 20.24 12.91 -35.74
CA LEU A 56 21.11 12.92 -34.55
C LEU A 56 21.71 11.53 -34.29
N ARG A 57 22.90 11.53 -33.69
CA ARG A 57 23.63 10.32 -33.30
C ARG A 57 23.17 9.85 -31.92
N PHE A 58 23.07 8.54 -31.73
CA PHE A 58 22.69 7.94 -30.46
C PHE A 58 23.33 6.57 -30.26
N THR A 59 23.51 6.19 -29.01
CA THR A 59 23.92 4.84 -28.61
C THR A 59 22.89 4.25 -27.64
N LEU A 60 22.96 2.94 -27.42
CA LEU A 60 22.19 2.26 -26.37
C LEU A 60 22.45 2.85 -24.98
N THR A 61 23.67 3.37 -24.73
CA THR A 61 24.04 3.94 -23.44
C THR A 61 23.52 5.37 -23.24
N SER A 62 23.12 6.05 -24.32
CA SER A 62 22.78 7.49 -24.31
C SER A 62 21.49 7.83 -23.53
N SER A 63 20.73 6.82 -23.10
CA SER A 63 19.48 6.96 -22.33
C SER A 63 19.37 5.98 -21.16
N THR A 64 20.48 5.35 -20.76
CA THR A 64 20.51 4.36 -19.67
C THR A 64 21.46 4.79 -18.56
N LEU A 65 21.52 4.02 -17.48
CA LEU A 65 22.46 4.22 -16.38
C LEU A 65 23.95 4.19 -16.82
N LEU A 66 24.20 3.69 -18.04
CA LEU A 66 25.51 3.57 -18.68
C LEU A 66 25.96 4.85 -19.40
N LEU A 67 25.16 5.92 -19.39
CA LEU A 67 25.48 7.17 -20.07
C LEU A 67 26.85 7.72 -19.61
N GLY A 68 27.73 7.96 -20.60
CA GLY A 68 29.04 8.58 -20.39
C GLY A 68 30.01 7.78 -19.50
N THR A 69 29.86 6.45 -19.42
CA THR A 69 30.79 5.61 -18.66
C THR A 69 31.99 5.17 -19.51
N HIS A 70 33.19 5.20 -18.93
CA HIS A 70 34.40 4.59 -19.48
C HIS A 70 34.66 3.18 -18.89
N ILE A 71 33.74 2.66 -18.08
CA ILE A 71 33.85 1.34 -17.47
C ILE A 71 33.31 0.29 -18.45
N PRO A 72 34.04 -0.82 -18.70
CA PRO A 72 33.61 -1.87 -19.63
C PRO A 72 32.22 -2.43 -19.31
N LEU A 73 31.43 -2.73 -20.35
CA LEU A 73 30.05 -3.22 -20.21
C LEU A 73 29.95 -4.52 -19.39
N ARG A 74 30.93 -5.42 -19.52
CA ARG A 74 31.01 -6.67 -18.76
C ARG A 74 30.96 -6.44 -17.25
N LYS A 75 31.64 -5.39 -16.78
CA LYS A 75 31.67 -5.00 -15.36
C LYS A 75 30.35 -4.37 -14.90
N TRP A 76 29.66 -3.65 -15.78
CA TRP A 76 28.31 -3.14 -15.50
C TRP A 76 27.27 -4.24 -15.39
N VAL A 77 27.31 -5.22 -16.30
CA VAL A 77 26.41 -6.39 -16.27
C VAL A 77 26.61 -7.18 -14.98
N GLN A 78 27.87 -7.46 -14.62
CA GLN A 78 28.21 -8.12 -13.35
C GLN A 78 27.73 -7.31 -12.14
N ALA A 79 27.98 -6.00 -12.11
CA ALA A 79 27.55 -5.14 -11.00
C ALA A 79 26.02 -5.11 -10.81
N ILE A 80 25.25 -5.13 -11.91
CA ILE A 80 23.78 -5.19 -11.85
C ILE A 80 23.32 -6.57 -11.36
N TYR A 81 23.96 -7.64 -11.82
CA TYR A 81 23.68 -9.00 -11.36
C TYR A 81 23.93 -9.14 -9.85
N ASP A 82 25.11 -8.74 -9.37
CA ASP A 82 25.49 -8.87 -7.96
C ASP A 82 24.58 -8.02 -7.05
N TYR A 83 24.25 -6.81 -7.50
CA TYR A 83 23.31 -5.95 -6.79
C TYR A 83 21.92 -6.60 -6.62
N ASN A 84 21.43 -7.30 -7.66
CA ASN A 84 20.18 -8.06 -7.60
C ASN A 84 20.29 -9.31 -6.73
N ALA A 85 21.35 -10.10 -6.89
CA ALA A 85 21.57 -11.33 -6.12
C ALA A 85 21.62 -11.06 -4.60
N HIS A 86 22.10 -9.89 -4.21
CA HIS A 86 22.17 -9.46 -2.81
C HIS A 86 20.98 -8.58 -2.34
N ASN A 87 19.85 -8.59 -3.06
CA ASN A 87 18.64 -7.83 -2.71
C ASN A 87 18.90 -6.34 -2.43
N GLY A 88 19.85 -5.74 -3.16
CA GLY A 88 20.24 -4.33 -3.00
C GLY A 88 21.09 -4.01 -1.77
N LYS A 89 21.42 -4.99 -0.93
CA LYS A 89 22.35 -4.86 0.21
C LYS A 89 23.78 -5.16 -0.24
N PHE A 90 24.32 -4.28 -1.09
CA PHE A 90 25.66 -4.43 -1.68
C PHE A 90 26.51 -3.17 -1.47
N THR A 91 27.75 -3.34 -1.00
CA THR A 91 28.66 -2.23 -0.64
C THR A 91 29.62 -1.88 -1.79
N SER A 92 30.07 -0.62 -1.84
CA SER A 92 31.02 -0.18 -2.88
C SER A 92 32.41 -0.82 -2.72
N VAL A 93 32.79 -1.16 -1.49
CA VAL A 93 34.04 -1.89 -1.20
C VAL A 93 34.00 -3.27 -1.82
N LYS A 94 32.93 -4.04 -1.55
CA LYS A 94 32.79 -5.39 -2.09
C LYS A 94 32.68 -5.39 -3.62
N LEU A 95 31.88 -4.48 -4.18
CA LEU A 95 31.78 -4.36 -5.64
C LEU A 95 33.13 -4.05 -6.28
N ALA A 96 33.92 -3.12 -5.71
CA ALA A 96 35.23 -2.76 -6.23
C ALA A 96 36.19 -3.94 -6.31
N THR A 97 36.21 -4.77 -5.26
CA THR A 97 36.99 -6.01 -5.21
C THR A 97 36.49 -7.02 -6.24
N ASP A 98 35.17 -7.27 -6.29
CA ASP A 98 34.59 -8.34 -7.10
C ASP A 98 34.72 -8.09 -8.62
N ILE A 99 34.71 -6.83 -9.08
CA ILE A 99 34.84 -6.48 -10.51
C ILE A 99 36.17 -5.79 -10.88
N GLY A 100 37.10 -5.70 -9.93
CA GLY A 100 38.44 -5.13 -10.13
C GLY A 100 38.40 -3.69 -10.63
N ILE A 101 37.79 -2.77 -9.88
CA ILE A 101 37.78 -1.33 -10.16
C ILE A 101 38.07 -0.54 -8.88
N THR A 102 38.29 0.78 -9.00
CA THR A 102 38.44 1.63 -7.81
C THR A 102 37.14 1.70 -7.00
N GLN A 103 37.25 1.82 -5.68
CA GLN A 103 36.09 2.01 -4.79
C GLN A 103 35.26 3.24 -5.17
N LYS A 104 35.91 4.33 -5.63
CA LYS A 104 35.25 5.55 -6.10
C LYS A 104 34.37 5.27 -7.33
N SER A 105 34.89 4.54 -8.31
CA SER A 105 34.13 4.12 -9.50
C SER A 105 32.99 3.17 -9.13
N ALA A 106 33.24 2.20 -8.24
CA ALA A 106 32.22 1.28 -7.74
C ALA A 106 31.10 1.99 -6.99
N TRP A 107 31.43 3.00 -6.19
CA TRP A 107 30.44 3.84 -5.51
C TRP A 107 29.55 4.58 -6.50
N LEU A 108 30.14 5.21 -7.52
CA LEU A 108 29.37 5.94 -8.54
C LEU A 108 28.47 4.99 -9.37
N MET A 109 28.97 3.80 -9.69
CA MET A 109 28.19 2.74 -10.32
C MET A 109 26.98 2.35 -9.44
N LEU A 110 27.22 2.06 -8.15
CA LEU A 110 26.15 1.71 -7.22
C LEU A 110 25.13 2.83 -7.05
N GLN A 111 25.54 4.11 -7.03
CA GLN A 111 24.59 5.23 -6.97
C GLN A 111 23.69 5.27 -8.21
N ARG A 112 24.24 5.04 -9.41
CA ARG A 112 23.47 4.99 -10.66
C ARG A 112 22.52 3.78 -10.71
N ILE A 113 23.00 2.61 -10.30
CA ILE A 113 22.18 1.39 -10.17
C ILE A 113 21.05 1.65 -9.16
N LYS A 114 21.37 2.10 -7.94
CA LYS A 114 20.38 2.44 -6.91
C LYS A 114 19.36 3.45 -7.39
N LYS A 115 19.76 4.51 -8.10
CA LYS A 115 18.84 5.52 -8.66
C LYS A 115 17.90 4.92 -9.71
N GLN A 116 18.40 4.05 -10.58
CA GLN A 116 17.58 3.39 -11.59
C GLN A 116 16.64 2.36 -10.96
N PHE A 117 17.12 1.56 -10.01
CA PHE A 117 16.31 0.64 -9.23
C PHE A 117 15.37 1.36 -8.27
N ALA A 118 15.64 2.60 -7.87
CA ALA A 118 14.73 3.45 -7.10
C ALA A 118 13.57 3.92 -7.99
N LYS A 119 13.81 4.29 -9.26
CA LYS A 119 12.73 4.54 -10.23
C LYS A 119 11.90 3.28 -10.47
N VAL A 120 12.55 2.12 -10.63
CA VAL A 120 11.86 0.83 -10.72
C VAL A 120 11.17 0.47 -9.40
N LYS A 121 11.68 0.86 -8.22
CA LYS A 121 11.00 0.72 -6.92
C LYS A 121 9.86 1.70 -6.75
N VAL A 122 9.86 2.88 -7.38
CA VAL A 122 8.71 3.78 -7.44
C VAL A 122 7.64 3.19 -8.38
N VAL A 123 8.07 2.59 -9.48
CA VAL A 123 7.24 1.80 -10.42
C VAL A 123 6.92 0.38 -9.91
N ASN A 124 7.54 -0.11 -8.84
CA ASN A 124 7.20 -1.38 -8.17
C ASN A 124 6.52 -1.14 -6.82
N ASN A 125 6.62 0.08 -6.26
CA ASN A 125 5.70 0.59 -5.25
C ASN A 125 4.31 0.85 -5.85
N SER A 126 4.14 0.66 -7.16
CA SER A 126 2.82 0.51 -7.78
C SER A 126 2.20 -0.87 -7.59
N ASN A 127 2.89 -1.81 -6.94
CA ASN A 127 2.38 -3.13 -6.53
C ASN A 127 2.07 -3.16 -5.01
N GLY A 128 1.31 -2.17 -4.54
CA GLY A 128 0.83 -2.10 -3.16
C GLY A 128 -0.68 -2.21 -3.11
N SER A 129 -1.21 -2.70 -1.99
CA SER A 129 -2.65 -2.63 -1.69
C SER A 129 -3.12 -1.18 -1.75
N ILE A 130 -4.25 -0.91 -2.39
CA ILE A 130 -4.84 0.44 -2.50
C ILE A 130 -5.14 0.98 -1.10
N ILE A 131 -5.61 0.11 -0.22
CA ILE A 131 -5.89 0.41 1.18
C ILE A 131 -5.46 -0.77 2.06
N LYS A 132 -5.06 -0.51 3.31
CA LYS A 132 -4.82 -1.61 4.25
C LYS A 132 -6.15 -2.34 4.51
N TRP A 133 -6.19 -3.62 4.17
CA TRP A 133 -7.37 -4.46 4.29
C TRP A 133 -7.10 -5.71 5.13
N ILE A 134 -8.09 -6.14 5.89
CA ILE A 134 -7.99 -7.40 6.64
C ILE A 134 -7.86 -8.52 5.62
N GLY A 135 -6.90 -9.42 5.83
CA GLY A 135 -6.65 -10.53 4.92
C GLY A 135 -5.77 -10.21 3.71
N GLY A 136 -5.32 -8.95 3.54
CA GLY A 136 -4.49 -8.53 2.41
C GLY A 136 -3.32 -9.49 2.13
N LYS A 137 -3.11 -9.79 0.85
CA LYS A 137 -2.22 -10.87 0.36
C LYS A 137 -0.84 -10.39 -0.06
N GLU A 138 -0.41 -9.21 0.38
CA GLU A 138 0.87 -8.61 -0.01
C GLU A 138 2.07 -9.51 0.34
N GLN A 139 2.06 -10.17 1.49
CA GLN A 139 3.15 -11.07 1.91
C GLN A 139 3.11 -12.40 1.16
N GLU A 140 1.91 -12.83 0.76
CA GLU A 140 1.62 -14.07 0.05
C GLU A 140 1.86 -13.97 -1.46
N LEU A 141 2.05 -12.76 -2.01
CA LEU A 141 2.38 -12.56 -3.43
C LEU A 141 3.56 -13.42 -3.88
N ARG A 142 4.54 -13.67 -3.00
CA ARG A 142 5.70 -14.55 -3.29
C ARG A 142 5.32 -16.00 -3.57
N TYR A 143 4.17 -16.46 -3.07
CA TYR A 143 3.61 -17.80 -3.33
C TYR A 143 2.58 -17.76 -4.47
N ILE A 144 1.78 -16.69 -4.54
CA ILE A 144 0.71 -16.52 -5.53
C ILE A 144 1.28 -16.31 -6.94
N LEU A 145 2.15 -15.33 -7.13
CA LEU A 145 2.61 -14.91 -8.46
C LEU A 145 3.31 -16.04 -9.26
N PRO A 146 4.19 -16.88 -8.66
CA PRO A 146 4.80 -18.00 -9.38
C PRO A 146 3.81 -19.05 -9.88
N LYS A 147 2.58 -19.06 -9.35
CA LYS A 147 1.53 -20.03 -9.68
C LYS A 147 0.43 -19.42 -10.56
N VAL A 148 0.47 -18.12 -10.85
CA VAL A 148 -0.42 -17.50 -11.84
C VAL A 148 -0.09 -18.07 -13.23
N PRO A 149 -1.09 -18.40 -14.08
CA PRO A 149 -0.81 -18.92 -15.40
C PRO A 149 0.03 -17.94 -16.24
N ALA A 150 1.01 -18.45 -16.98
CA ALA A 150 1.94 -17.63 -17.75
C ALA A 150 1.27 -16.78 -18.84
N LYS A 151 0.10 -17.21 -19.33
CA LYS A 151 -0.74 -16.48 -20.29
C LYS A 151 -2.16 -16.43 -19.74
N ILE A 152 -2.68 -15.22 -19.58
CA ILE A 152 -4.07 -14.94 -19.17
C ILE A 152 -4.61 -13.80 -20.03
N ASN A 153 -5.90 -13.88 -20.40
CA ASN A 153 -6.58 -12.82 -21.13
C ASN A 153 -7.10 -11.76 -20.16
N ASN A 154 -8.04 -12.15 -19.29
CA ASN A 154 -8.64 -11.28 -18.29
C ASN A 154 -8.42 -11.82 -16.87
N PHE A 155 -8.44 -10.92 -15.89
CA PHE A 155 -8.30 -11.22 -14.47
C PHE A 155 -9.60 -10.94 -13.72
N TYR A 156 -10.02 -11.88 -12.88
CA TYR A 156 -11.21 -11.76 -12.03
C TYR A 156 -10.82 -11.91 -10.57
N ASP A 157 -11.38 -11.05 -9.72
CA ASP A 157 -11.24 -11.12 -8.27
C ASP A 157 -12.56 -10.76 -7.59
N PRO A 158 -13.37 -11.76 -7.20
CA PRO A 158 -14.67 -11.54 -6.56
C PRO A 158 -14.60 -10.98 -5.15
N PHE A 159 -13.42 -11.05 -4.50
CA PHE A 159 -13.17 -10.76 -3.09
C PHE A 159 -11.96 -9.83 -2.92
N CYS A 160 -11.85 -8.82 -3.77
CA CYS A 160 -10.61 -8.09 -4.00
C CYS A 160 -10.04 -7.41 -2.74
N GLY A 161 -10.90 -6.95 -1.83
CA GLY A 161 -10.46 -6.27 -0.62
C GLY A 161 -9.51 -5.11 -0.92
N GLY A 162 -8.30 -5.18 -0.39
CA GLY A 162 -7.28 -4.14 -0.62
C GLY A 162 -6.63 -4.16 -2.02
N GLY A 163 -6.84 -5.21 -2.80
CA GLY A 163 -6.38 -5.31 -4.19
C GLY A 163 -4.91 -5.60 -4.39
N SER A 164 -4.22 -6.20 -3.41
CA SER A 164 -2.79 -6.53 -3.52
C SER A 164 -2.47 -7.49 -4.67
N VAL A 165 -3.37 -8.45 -4.96
CA VAL A 165 -3.20 -9.39 -6.09
C VAL A 165 -3.61 -8.72 -7.39
N PHE A 166 -4.73 -8.00 -7.39
CA PHE A 166 -5.19 -7.19 -8.52
C PHE A 166 -4.12 -6.23 -9.07
N THR A 167 -3.35 -5.55 -8.20
CA THR A 167 -2.32 -4.62 -8.65
C THR A 167 -1.06 -5.34 -9.14
N ALA A 168 -0.81 -6.57 -8.70
CA ALA A 168 0.38 -7.35 -9.04
C ALA A 168 0.22 -8.23 -10.30
N VAL A 169 -0.99 -8.70 -10.62
CA VAL A 169 -1.24 -9.56 -11.80
C VAL A 169 -1.41 -8.72 -13.06
N ILE A 170 -0.81 -9.14 -14.18
CA ILE A 170 -0.91 -8.43 -15.47
C ILE A 170 -1.91 -9.16 -16.38
N ALA A 171 -2.95 -8.46 -16.81
CA ALA A 171 -4.00 -8.91 -17.73
C ALA A 171 -4.48 -7.78 -18.65
N ASN A 172 -5.25 -8.12 -19.69
CA ASN A 172 -5.79 -7.15 -20.65
C ASN A 172 -6.97 -6.36 -20.05
N ARG A 173 -7.87 -7.04 -19.33
CA ARG A 173 -8.97 -6.44 -18.58
C ARG A 173 -9.09 -7.06 -17.20
N TYR A 174 -9.68 -6.30 -16.29
CA TYR A 174 -9.86 -6.69 -14.91
C TYR A 174 -11.33 -6.60 -14.52
N TYR A 175 -11.79 -7.56 -13.73
CA TYR A 175 -13.14 -7.63 -13.20
C TYR A 175 -13.02 -7.80 -11.70
N ILE A 176 -13.33 -6.74 -10.97
CA ILE A 176 -13.04 -6.60 -9.56
C ILE A 176 -14.35 -6.38 -8.81
N ASN A 177 -14.57 -7.21 -7.79
CA ASN A 177 -15.73 -7.14 -6.93
C ASN A 177 -15.33 -7.20 -5.46
N ASP A 178 -16.15 -6.59 -4.62
CA ASP A 178 -16.15 -6.77 -3.18
C ASP A 178 -17.55 -6.42 -2.65
N ARG A 179 -18.02 -7.10 -1.61
CA ARG A 179 -19.34 -6.86 -1.01
C ARG A 179 -19.44 -5.47 -0.36
N SER A 180 -18.31 -4.83 -0.07
CA SER A 180 -18.24 -3.53 0.59
C SER A 180 -18.41 -2.36 -0.38
N ASP A 181 -19.58 -1.73 -0.39
CA ASP A 181 -19.87 -0.54 -1.21
C ASP A 181 -18.87 0.60 -0.98
N GLU A 182 -18.46 0.84 0.27
CA GLU A 182 -17.48 1.89 0.60
C GLU A 182 -16.11 1.65 -0.04
N LEU A 183 -15.70 0.38 -0.14
CA LEU A 183 -14.44 -0.01 -0.73
C LEU A 183 -14.51 0.16 -2.25
N ILE A 184 -15.60 -0.29 -2.88
CA ILE A 184 -15.79 -0.11 -4.32
C ILE A 184 -15.92 1.37 -4.68
N ASN A 185 -16.58 2.17 -3.84
CA ASN A 185 -16.62 3.62 -3.98
C ASN A 185 -15.24 4.27 -3.89
N LEU A 186 -14.33 3.77 -3.04
CA LEU A 186 -12.93 4.21 -3.03
C LEU A 186 -12.25 3.93 -4.39
N TYR A 187 -12.40 2.73 -4.92
CA TYR A 187 -11.82 2.38 -6.23
C TYR A 187 -12.41 3.26 -7.34
N GLN A 188 -13.71 3.57 -7.30
CA GLN A 188 -14.36 4.45 -8.28
C GLN A 188 -13.90 5.90 -8.18
N ASN A 189 -13.72 6.43 -6.97
CA ASN A 189 -13.18 7.78 -6.78
C ASN A 189 -11.74 7.89 -7.30
N ILE A 190 -10.91 6.86 -7.09
CA ILE A 190 -9.55 6.81 -7.64
C ILE A 190 -9.60 6.69 -9.17
N LYS A 191 -10.39 5.76 -9.70
CA LYS A 191 -10.55 5.51 -11.14
C LYS A 191 -10.96 6.77 -11.92
N SER A 192 -11.85 7.57 -11.33
CA SER A 192 -12.33 8.83 -11.91
C SER A 192 -11.43 10.03 -11.60
N SER A 193 -10.35 9.83 -10.84
CA SER A 193 -9.49 10.92 -10.33
C SER A 193 -10.32 12.03 -9.69
N ASN A 194 -11.30 11.65 -8.86
CA ASN A 194 -12.28 12.58 -8.30
C ASN A 194 -11.58 13.67 -7.46
N LYS A 195 -11.62 14.91 -7.94
CA LYS A 195 -10.92 16.04 -7.30
C LYS A 195 -11.44 16.31 -5.90
N SER A 196 -12.75 16.18 -5.65
CA SER A 196 -13.29 16.41 -4.31
C SER A 196 -12.75 15.39 -3.31
N PHE A 197 -12.70 14.10 -3.69
CA PHE A 197 -12.10 13.07 -2.84
C PHE A 197 -10.60 13.32 -2.62
N LEU A 198 -9.84 13.53 -3.70
CA LEU A 198 -8.38 13.72 -3.62
C LEU A 198 -7.96 14.97 -2.83
N ASN A 199 -8.68 16.08 -3.02
CA ASN A 199 -8.42 17.31 -2.26
C ASN A 199 -8.74 17.10 -0.78
N THR A 200 -9.87 16.50 -0.44
CA THR A 200 -10.24 16.26 0.96
C THR A 200 -9.23 15.34 1.67
N ILE A 201 -8.74 14.26 1.05
CA ILE A 201 -7.69 13.43 1.69
C ILE A 201 -6.35 14.17 1.81
N SER A 202 -6.03 15.08 0.88
CA SER A 202 -4.83 15.91 0.95
C SER A 202 -4.92 16.95 2.06
N GLU A 203 -6.09 17.59 2.21
CA GLU A 203 -6.39 18.48 3.33
C GLU A 203 -6.27 17.74 4.65
N MET A 204 -6.87 16.55 4.78
CA MET A 204 -6.73 15.71 5.98
C MET A 204 -5.27 15.34 6.30
N ASP A 205 -4.43 15.03 5.30
CA ASP A 205 -3.00 14.76 5.51
C ASP A 205 -2.24 16.00 6.01
N SER A 206 -2.59 17.16 5.47
CA SER A 206 -2.05 18.46 5.88
C SER A 206 -2.51 18.83 7.29
N SER A 207 -3.78 18.63 7.63
CA SER A 207 -4.32 18.72 8.98
C SER A 207 -3.53 17.85 9.93
N TRP A 208 -3.33 16.57 9.57
CA TRP A 208 -2.65 15.58 10.41
C TRP A 208 -1.21 15.98 10.72
N SER A 209 -0.49 16.50 9.72
CA SER A 209 0.85 17.06 9.88
C SER A 209 0.83 18.36 10.71
N GLY A 210 -0.17 19.20 10.48
CA GLY A 210 -0.41 20.44 11.23
C GLY A 210 -0.64 20.20 12.72
N LEU A 211 -1.29 19.09 13.11
CA LEU A 211 -1.47 18.72 14.51
C LEU A 211 -0.13 18.39 15.20
N THR A 212 0.82 17.77 14.48
CA THR A 212 2.20 17.57 14.99
C THR A 212 2.90 18.91 15.20
N VAL A 213 2.80 19.81 14.22
CA VAL A 213 3.38 21.17 14.34
C VAL A 213 2.78 21.92 15.51
N PHE A 214 1.46 21.82 15.70
CA PHE A 214 0.76 22.41 16.83
C PHE A 214 1.25 21.82 18.16
N ALA A 215 1.32 20.49 18.28
CA ALA A 215 1.78 19.81 19.49
C ALA A 215 3.22 20.24 19.86
N ASN A 216 4.11 20.30 18.87
CA ASN A 216 5.50 20.73 19.06
C ASN A 216 5.60 22.19 19.49
N ARG A 217 4.80 23.08 18.88
CA ARG A 217 4.78 24.51 19.20
C ARG A 217 4.37 24.78 20.65
N TYR A 218 3.40 24.02 21.16
CA TYR A 218 2.84 24.21 22.51
C TYR A 218 3.32 23.17 23.52
N SER A 219 4.35 22.40 23.18
CA SER A 219 4.92 21.33 24.00
C SER A 219 5.21 21.77 25.44
N LYS A 220 5.97 22.85 25.62
CA LYS A 220 6.31 23.41 26.94
C LYS A 220 5.08 23.73 27.80
N SER A 221 4.05 24.33 27.20
CA SER A 221 2.82 24.69 27.93
C SER A 221 2.06 23.45 28.37
N MET A 222 1.91 22.46 27.48
CA MET A 222 1.21 21.21 27.80
C MET A 222 2.00 20.33 28.78
N THR A 223 3.32 20.25 28.63
CA THR A 223 4.21 19.57 29.58
C THR A 223 4.12 20.20 30.96
N ASN A 224 4.04 21.53 31.07
CA ASN A 224 3.83 22.19 32.36
C ASN A 224 2.49 21.82 33.01
N ILE A 225 1.40 21.76 32.24
CA ILE A 225 0.09 21.30 32.74
C ILE A 225 0.20 19.86 33.25
N TYR A 226 0.85 18.98 32.47
CA TYR A 226 1.11 17.60 32.85
C TYR A 226 1.92 17.50 34.15
N THR A 227 3.06 18.20 34.23
CA THR A 227 3.94 18.18 35.40
C THR A 227 3.21 18.62 36.65
N LYS A 228 2.45 19.73 36.62
CA LYS A 228 1.66 20.18 37.77
C LYS A 228 0.69 19.10 38.26
N TYR A 229 0.07 18.37 37.34
CA TYR A 229 -0.85 17.29 37.70
C TYR A 229 -0.12 16.04 38.19
N SER A 230 0.98 15.62 37.55
CA SER A 230 1.73 14.42 37.94
C SER A 230 2.40 14.58 39.30
N THR A 231 2.89 15.79 39.64
CA THR A 231 3.46 16.14 40.95
C THR A 231 2.43 16.43 42.04
N ASN A 232 1.13 16.28 41.74
CA ASN A 232 0.01 16.62 42.64
C ASN A 232 -0.04 18.10 43.07
N SER A 233 0.56 19.02 42.30
CA SER A 233 0.42 20.46 42.53
C SER A 233 -0.97 20.99 42.15
N ILE A 234 -1.72 20.23 41.35
CA ILE A 234 -3.14 20.44 41.05
C ILE A 234 -3.89 19.12 41.15
N ASP A 235 -5.17 19.19 41.48
CA ASP A 235 -6.11 18.07 41.48
C ASP A 235 -6.75 17.86 40.10
N GLU A 236 -7.74 16.97 40.01
CA GLU A 236 -8.43 16.69 38.74
C GLU A 236 -9.22 17.89 38.21
N ASN A 237 -9.86 18.64 39.10
CA ASN A 237 -10.61 19.85 38.73
C ASN A 237 -9.65 20.94 38.19
N GLY A 238 -8.50 21.11 38.83
CA GLY A 238 -7.45 22.00 38.37
C GLY A 238 -6.90 21.61 37.01
N LEU A 239 -6.69 20.30 36.76
CA LEU A 239 -6.30 19.79 35.45
C LEU A 239 -7.34 20.12 34.38
N GLU A 240 -8.61 19.82 34.64
CA GLU A 240 -9.70 20.05 33.68
C GLU A 240 -9.84 21.53 33.34
N LYS A 241 -9.77 22.43 34.34
CA LYS A 241 -9.81 23.89 34.14
C LYS A 241 -8.61 24.41 33.33
N LEU A 242 -7.40 23.92 33.60
CA LEU A 242 -6.21 24.35 32.86
C LEU A 242 -6.24 23.88 31.40
N LEU A 243 -6.71 22.65 31.15
CA LEU A 243 -6.86 22.14 29.79
C LEU A 243 -7.98 22.84 29.04
N ASP A 244 -9.11 23.12 29.68
CA ASP A 244 -10.21 23.86 29.06
C ASP A 244 -9.78 25.28 28.65
N ASN A 245 -9.04 25.98 29.53
CA ASN A 245 -8.45 27.27 29.20
C ASN A 245 -7.45 27.17 28.03
N PHE A 246 -6.61 26.14 28.01
CA PHE A 246 -5.64 25.92 26.93
C PHE A 246 -6.35 25.66 25.60
N VAL A 247 -7.33 24.76 25.57
CA VAL A 247 -8.10 24.41 24.38
C VAL A 247 -8.89 25.62 23.89
N THR A 248 -9.59 26.34 24.77
CA THR A 248 -10.35 27.54 24.43
C THR A 248 -9.45 28.61 23.80
N LYS A 249 -8.29 28.89 24.42
CA LYS A 249 -7.30 29.86 23.91
C LYS A 249 -6.79 29.51 22.51
N HIS A 250 -6.70 28.22 22.18
CA HIS A 250 -6.13 27.75 20.92
C HIS A 250 -7.17 27.17 19.94
N SER A 251 -8.46 27.30 20.28
CA SER A 251 -9.59 26.71 19.54
C SER A 251 -9.60 27.13 18.07
N GLN A 252 -9.46 28.42 17.79
CA GLN A 252 -9.45 28.94 16.43
C GLN A 252 -8.31 28.34 15.59
N ALA A 253 -7.11 28.23 16.15
CA ALA A 253 -5.97 27.64 15.45
C ALA A 253 -6.18 26.15 15.15
N LEU A 254 -6.83 25.41 16.07
CA LEU A 254 -7.15 24.00 15.89
C LEU A 254 -8.30 23.80 14.90
N ILE A 255 -9.33 24.65 14.92
CA ILE A 255 -10.47 24.60 13.99
C ILE A 255 -10.01 24.90 12.55
N LEU A 256 -9.07 25.83 12.37
CA LEU A 256 -8.46 26.12 11.07
C LEU A 256 -7.67 24.95 10.48
N LEU A 257 -7.34 23.93 11.29
CA LEU A 257 -6.75 22.68 10.78
C LEU A 257 -7.82 21.70 10.27
N LEU A 258 -9.11 21.94 10.43
CA LEU A 258 -10.15 21.08 9.85
C LEU A 258 -10.22 21.27 8.32
N PRO A 259 -10.41 20.21 7.52
CA PRO A 259 -10.63 20.33 6.08
C PRO A 259 -11.85 21.20 5.79
N ASP A 260 -11.84 21.99 4.72
CA ASP A 260 -12.87 23.02 4.45
C ASP A 260 -14.28 22.41 4.41
N LYS A 261 -14.41 21.23 3.83
CA LYS A 261 -15.69 20.52 3.70
C LYS A 261 -16.11 19.72 4.93
N LEU A 262 -15.25 19.66 5.95
CA LEU A 262 -15.46 18.93 7.20
C LEU A 262 -15.32 19.84 8.43
N ASN A 263 -15.14 21.15 8.23
CA ASN A 263 -15.19 22.15 9.27
C ASN A 263 -16.65 22.44 9.67
N ILE A 264 -17.32 21.41 10.19
CA ILE A 264 -18.68 21.45 10.69
C ILE A 264 -18.70 20.84 12.09
N GLN A 265 -19.60 21.30 12.96
CA GLN A 265 -19.69 20.81 14.34
C GLN A 265 -18.35 20.95 15.10
N SER A 266 -17.66 22.07 14.91
CA SER A 266 -16.39 22.39 15.58
C SER A 266 -16.49 22.28 17.10
N ASP A 267 -17.65 22.57 17.69
CA ASP A 267 -17.90 22.37 19.13
C ASP A 267 -17.68 20.92 19.58
N ASN A 268 -18.04 19.94 18.75
CA ASN A 268 -17.75 18.53 19.03
C ASN A 268 -16.24 18.25 18.98
N TYR A 269 -15.51 18.89 18.07
CA TYR A 269 -14.05 18.76 18.02
C TYR A 269 -13.39 19.34 19.27
N ILE A 270 -13.79 20.53 19.70
CA ILE A 270 -13.32 21.18 20.92
C ILE A 270 -13.62 20.31 22.16
N LYS A 271 -14.83 19.76 22.23
CA LYS A 271 -15.21 18.81 23.27
C LYS A 271 -14.31 17.56 23.29
N GLU A 272 -14.05 16.97 22.13
CA GLU A 272 -13.16 15.81 22.00
C GLU A 272 -11.72 16.15 22.40
N LEU A 273 -11.21 17.35 22.11
CA LEU A 273 -9.87 17.80 22.55
C LEU A 273 -9.74 17.76 24.07
N ASN A 274 -10.69 18.37 24.78
CA ASN A 274 -10.74 18.36 26.24
C ASN A 274 -10.80 16.92 26.78
N ILE A 275 -11.72 16.08 26.27
CA ILE A 275 -11.89 14.69 26.71
C ILE A 275 -10.60 13.88 26.52
N ASN A 276 -9.98 13.96 25.34
CA ASN A 276 -8.83 13.12 25.01
C ASN A 276 -7.56 13.58 25.75
N LEU A 277 -7.34 14.89 25.92
CA LEU A 277 -6.22 15.43 26.69
C LEU A 277 -6.32 15.03 28.18
N VAL A 278 -7.48 15.26 28.81
CA VAL A 278 -7.71 14.91 30.22
C VAL A 278 -7.46 13.41 30.42
N ARG A 279 -8.10 12.55 29.62
CA ARG A 279 -7.96 11.09 29.73
C ARG A 279 -6.52 10.64 29.54
N LYS A 280 -5.78 11.26 28.60
CA LYS A 280 -4.39 10.90 28.34
C LYS A 280 -3.49 11.28 29.51
N ILE A 281 -3.59 12.51 30.01
CA ILE A 281 -2.79 12.98 31.15
C ILE A 281 -3.07 12.17 32.41
N LYS A 282 -4.35 11.91 32.74
CA LYS A 282 -4.74 11.03 33.85
C LYS A 282 -4.08 9.64 33.71
N ARG A 283 -4.13 9.05 32.52
CA ARG A 283 -3.50 7.75 32.25
C ARG A 283 -1.97 7.77 32.34
N MET A 284 -1.31 8.83 31.88
CA MET A 284 0.15 8.97 31.96
C MET A 284 0.63 8.96 33.41
N LYS A 285 -0.02 9.74 34.29
CA LYS A 285 0.26 9.78 35.74
C LYS A 285 0.11 8.40 36.40
N VAL A 286 -0.93 7.64 36.03
CA VAL A 286 -1.12 6.27 36.54
C VAL A 286 0.01 5.35 36.07
N LEU A 287 0.45 5.47 34.82
CA LEU A 287 1.52 4.64 34.27
C LEU A 287 2.88 4.94 34.89
N GLU A 288 3.18 6.20 35.21
CA GLU A 288 4.43 6.59 35.89
C GLU A 288 4.61 5.87 37.23
N LYS A 289 3.53 5.70 38.01
CA LYS A 289 3.57 4.94 39.26
C LYS A 289 4.01 3.49 39.06
N SER A 290 3.71 2.91 37.91
CA SER A 290 3.98 1.50 37.59
C SER A 290 5.24 1.25 36.77
N LYS A 291 5.75 2.26 36.05
CA LYS A 291 6.81 2.11 35.04
C LYS A 291 7.99 3.08 35.20
N GLY A 292 7.96 3.96 36.20
CA GLY A 292 8.94 5.04 36.36
C GLY A 292 8.54 6.30 35.58
N GLY A 293 9.26 7.40 35.83
CA GLY A 293 8.98 8.69 35.21
C GLY A 293 9.10 8.68 33.69
N LEU A 294 8.26 9.46 33.01
CA LEU A 294 8.34 9.63 31.56
C LEU A 294 9.38 10.70 31.21
N ASN A 295 10.17 10.47 30.16
CA ASN A 295 11.04 11.51 29.62
C ASN A 295 10.22 12.54 28.81
N GLU A 296 10.83 13.68 28.50
CA GLU A 296 10.14 14.78 27.81
C GLU A 296 9.61 14.39 26.43
N SER A 297 10.32 13.55 25.67
CA SER A 297 9.85 13.05 24.37
C SER A 297 8.62 12.16 24.50
N ASP A 298 8.57 11.27 25.49
CA ASP A 298 7.44 10.38 25.73
C ASP A 298 6.20 11.17 26.16
N ILE A 299 6.40 12.23 26.95
CA ILE A 299 5.34 13.16 27.32
C ILE A 299 4.78 13.83 26.07
N LEU A 300 5.64 14.39 25.22
CA LEU A 300 5.24 15.07 23.99
C LEU A 300 4.50 14.12 23.03
N ASP A 301 5.03 12.92 22.78
CA ASP A 301 4.40 11.95 21.90
C ASP A 301 3.00 11.55 22.39
N ASN A 302 2.83 11.42 23.71
CA ASN A 302 1.53 11.12 24.31
C ASN A 302 0.54 12.29 24.19
N LEU A 303 1.00 13.53 24.36
CA LEU A 303 0.20 14.73 24.19
C LEU A 303 -0.20 14.93 22.72
N GLU A 304 0.73 14.76 21.77
CA GLU A 304 0.42 14.72 20.34
C GLU A 304 -0.61 13.64 20.04
N THR A 305 -0.44 12.45 20.61
CA THR A 305 -1.40 11.34 20.48
C THR A 305 -2.80 11.75 20.94
N ALA A 306 -2.93 12.52 22.04
CA ALA A 306 -4.22 12.97 22.54
C ALA A 306 -4.90 13.96 21.60
N ILE A 307 -4.15 14.92 21.05
CA ILE A 307 -4.65 15.90 20.07
C ILE A 307 -5.10 15.19 18.79
N LYS A 308 -4.26 14.28 18.26
CA LYS A 308 -4.59 13.46 17.08
C LYS A 308 -5.76 12.51 17.33
N SER A 309 -5.87 11.96 18.54
CA SER A 309 -7.03 11.17 18.95
C SER A 309 -8.30 12.01 18.91
N ALA A 310 -8.29 13.24 19.43
CA ALA A 310 -9.45 14.13 19.37
C ALA A 310 -9.89 14.43 17.93
N TYR A 311 -8.94 14.75 17.05
CA TYR A 311 -9.24 14.97 15.63
C TYR A 311 -9.83 13.71 14.98
N TYR A 312 -9.22 12.55 15.23
CA TYR A 312 -9.75 11.27 14.74
C TYR A 312 -11.17 11.00 15.24
N MET A 313 -11.44 11.26 16.53
CA MET A 313 -12.75 11.05 17.13
C MET A 313 -13.81 11.98 16.54
N HIS A 314 -13.44 13.23 16.23
CA HIS A 314 -14.31 14.15 15.50
C HIS A 314 -14.59 13.68 14.07
N MET A 315 -13.58 13.23 13.32
CA MET A 315 -13.80 12.66 11.98
C MET A 315 -14.68 11.41 12.01
N ARG A 316 -14.52 10.56 13.03
CA ARG A 316 -15.38 9.40 13.26
C ARG A 316 -16.81 9.81 13.61
N TYR A 317 -16.99 10.87 14.40
CA TYR A 317 -18.31 11.44 14.69
C TYR A 317 -19.01 11.92 13.42
N LEU A 318 -18.31 12.65 12.54
CA LEU A 318 -18.85 13.09 11.26
C LEU A 318 -19.20 11.90 10.37
N TYR A 319 -18.35 10.88 10.33
CA TYR A 319 -18.59 9.64 9.60
C TYR A 319 -19.87 8.92 10.08
N ASN A 320 -20.05 8.76 11.39
CA ASN A 320 -21.27 8.14 11.93
C ASN A 320 -22.53 8.98 11.70
N ASN A 321 -22.40 10.25 11.31
CA ASN A 321 -23.50 11.20 11.11
C ASN A 321 -23.54 11.77 9.67
N MET A 322 -22.98 11.07 8.69
CA MET A 322 -22.85 11.57 7.30
C MET A 322 -24.19 11.94 6.65
N ASP A 323 -25.26 11.21 6.95
CA ASP A 323 -26.61 11.50 6.44
C ASP A 323 -27.22 12.72 7.12
N ARG A 324 -27.13 12.79 8.45
CA ARG A 324 -27.59 13.95 9.24
C ARG A 324 -26.96 15.26 8.75
N TYR A 325 -25.68 15.24 8.42
CA TYR A 325 -24.94 16.42 7.96
C TYR A 325 -24.87 16.56 6.43
N LYS A 326 -25.57 15.71 5.67
CA LYS A 326 -25.63 15.76 4.20
C LYS A 326 -24.23 15.80 3.56
N ILE A 327 -23.27 15.07 4.12
CA ILE A 327 -21.89 15.02 3.62
C ILE A 327 -21.89 14.39 2.23
N ALA A 328 -21.29 15.03 1.23
CA ALA A 328 -21.32 14.54 -0.15
C ALA A 328 -20.51 13.24 -0.32
N ALA A 329 -20.91 12.37 -1.25
CA ALA A 329 -20.35 11.03 -1.42
C ALA A 329 -18.80 10.96 -1.56
N PRO A 330 -18.12 11.86 -2.32
CA PRO A 330 -16.65 11.86 -2.37
C PRO A 330 -15.99 12.17 -1.02
N ILE A 331 -16.62 13.03 -0.21
CA ILE A 331 -16.14 13.40 1.13
C ILE A 331 -16.40 12.24 2.11
N ARG A 332 -17.54 11.55 2.00
CA ARG A 332 -17.81 10.31 2.74
C ARG A 332 -16.72 9.26 2.51
N CYS A 333 -16.32 9.10 1.25
CA CYS A 333 -15.23 8.21 0.86
C CYS A 333 -13.87 8.64 1.47
N ALA A 334 -13.60 9.94 1.57
CA ALA A 334 -12.41 10.46 2.23
C ALA A 334 -12.41 10.16 3.74
N LEU A 335 -13.55 10.35 4.41
CA LEU A 335 -13.73 9.98 5.83
C LEU A 335 -13.52 8.47 6.05
N PHE A 336 -14.13 7.63 5.21
CA PHE A 336 -13.91 6.18 5.21
C PHE A 336 -12.41 5.84 5.12
N TYR A 337 -11.72 6.41 4.13
CA TYR A 337 -10.30 6.17 3.92
C TYR A 337 -9.44 6.62 5.11
N PHE A 338 -9.73 7.81 5.66
CA PHE A 338 -9.04 8.36 6.83
C PHE A 338 -9.20 7.47 8.06
N ILE A 339 -10.44 7.13 8.39
CA ILE A 339 -10.78 6.30 9.56
C ILE A 339 -10.12 4.93 9.44
N ARG A 340 -10.21 4.29 8.27
CA ARG A 340 -9.68 2.95 8.03
C ARG A 340 -8.17 2.87 8.23
N ASN A 341 -7.44 3.92 7.85
CA ASN A 341 -5.98 3.93 7.97
C ASN A 341 -5.49 4.30 9.38
N LEU A 342 -6.32 4.98 10.17
CA LEU A 342 -5.96 5.50 11.50
C LEU A 342 -6.62 4.78 12.67
N CYS A 343 -7.61 3.92 12.42
CA CYS A 343 -8.23 3.11 13.46
C CYS A 343 -7.27 2.02 13.98
N TYR A 344 -7.47 1.63 15.24
CA TYR A 344 -6.70 0.57 15.88
C TYR A 344 -6.77 -0.74 15.08
N SER A 345 -5.59 -1.25 14.73
CA SER A 345 -5.38 -2.47 13.93
C SER A 345 -6.01 -2.48 12.53
N GLY A 346 -6.55 -1.36 12.04
CA GLY A 346 -7.21 -1.31 10.72
C GLY A 346 -8.54 -2.06 10.66
N ILE A 347 -9.18 -2.30 11.81
CA ILE A 347 -10.44 -3.05 11.91
C ILE A 347 -11.63 -2.09 11.81
N HIS A 348 -12.69 -2.50 11.12
CA HIS A 348 -14.01 -1.88 11.22
C HIS A 348 -14.90 -2.72 12.12
N ARG A 349 -15.38 -2.10 13.20
CA ARG A 349 -16.34 -2.70 14.11
C ARG A 349 -17.49 -1.72 14.29
N TYR A 350 -18.69 -2.23 14.05
CA TYR A 350 -19.93 -1.48 14.19
C TYR A 350 -20.62 -1.86 15.50
N ASN A 351 -21.30 -0.91 16.13
CA ASN A 351 -22.18 -1.18 17.28
C ASN A 351 -23.58 -1.61 16.79
N ALA A 352 -24.50 -1.82 17.73
CA ALA A 352 -25.90 -2.20 17.42
C ALA A 352 -26.66 -1.14 16.59
N ASN A 353 -26.17 0.11 16.56
CA ASN A 353 -26.72 1.21 15.78
C ASN A 353 -26.04 1.36 14.40
N ASN A 354 -25.21 0.40 13.99
CA ASN A 354 -24.40 0.45 12.77
C ASN A 354 -23.37 1.61 12.73
N GLU A 355 -22.92 2.08 13.90
CA GLU A 355 -21.90 3.14 14.00
C GLU A 355 -20.51 2.55 14.25
N ILE A 356 -19.47 3.12 13.62
CA ILE A 356 -18.09 2.72 13.88
C ILE A 356 -17.69 3.15 15.29
N ASN A 357 -17.16 2.20 16.06
CA ASN A 357 -16.73 2.43 17.45
C ASN A 357 -15.24 2.11 17.71
N VAL A 358 -14.44 1.92 16.66
CA VAL A 358 -13.01 1.59 16.79
C VAL A 358 -12.23 2.86 17.18
N PRO A 359 -11.35 2.80 18.19
CA PRO A 359 -10.57 3.96 18.62
C PRO A 359 -9.40 4.25 17.66
N TYR A 360 -8.79 5.42 17.82
CA TYR A 360 -7.53 5.77 17.17
C TYR A 360 -6.43 4.75 17.50
N GLY A 361 -5.56 4.45 16.52
CA GLY A 361 -4.49 3.46 16.63
C GLY A 361 -3.38 3.80 17.63
N GLY A 362 -3.34 5.04 18.12
CA GLY A 362 -2.43 5.49 19.16
C GLY A 362 -1.08 5.98 18.63
N ILE A 363 -0.09 6.02 19.51
CA ILE A 363 1.21 6.68 19.28
C ILE A 363 1.93 6.23 17.99
N SER A 364 1.88 4.94 17.65
CA SER A 364 2.50 4.39 16.43
C SER A 364 1.85 4.88 15.12
N TYR A 365 0.71 5.56 15.20
CA TYR A 365 -0.01 6.12 14.06
C TYR A 365 0.22 7.62 13.90
N ASN A 366 0.88 8.28 14.88
CA ASN A 366 1.09 9.73 14.84
C ASN A 366 1.86 10.13 13.58
N GLY A 367 2.95 9.43 13.27
CA GLY A 367 3.79 9.72 12.10
C GLY A 367 3.24 9.22 10.75
N LYS A 368 2.01 8.69 10.68
CA LYS A 368 1.44 8.27 9.40
C LYS A 368 1.17 9.46 8.50
N SER A 369 1.35 9.25 7.21
CA SER A 369 1.00 10.21 6.15
C SER A 369 0.33 9.48 4.98
N PHE A 370 -0.60 10.17 4.34
CA PHE A 370 -1.28 9.73 3.12
C PHE A 370 -0.58 10.18 1.85
N LYS A 371 0.44 11.05 1.91
CA LYS A 371 1.12 11.63 0.74
C LYS A 371 1.53 10.58 -0.30
N SER A 372 2.24 9.53 0.11
CA SER A 372 2.68 8.46 -0.80
C SER A 372 1.51 7.67 -1.41
N LYS A 373 0.40 7.52 -0.67
CA LYS A 373 -0.80 6.86 -1.20
C LYS A 373 -1.57 7.75 -2.16
N ILE A 374 -1.63 9.06 -1.89
CA ILE A 374 -2.21 10.05 -2.81
C ILE A 374 -1.42 10.05 -4.12
N GLU A 375 -0.09 10.11 -4.05
CA GLU A 375 0.80 9.99 -5.22
C GLU A 375 0.57 8.69 -6.00
N TYR A 376 0.34 7.58 -5.29
CA TYR A 376 -0.02 6.30 -5.92
C TYR A 376 -1.40 6.35 -6.60
N PHE A 377 -2.41 6.94 -5.97
CA PHE A 377 -3.76 7.08 -6.51
C PHE A 377 -3.82 7.84 -7.83
N ILE A 378 -2.92 8.82 -8.02
CA ILE A 378 -2.82 9.60 -9.25
C ILE A 378 -1.77 9.07 -10.23
N SER A 379 -1.13 7.94 -9.93
CA SER A 379 -0.10 7.37 -10.81
C SER A 379 -0.72 6.82 -12.10
N ASP A 380 -0.06 7.05 -13.23
CA ASP A 380 -0.52 6.56 -14.53
C ASP A 380 -0.72 5.04 -14.54
N VAL A 381 0.16 4.30 -13.86
CA VAL A 381 0.09 2.84 -13.77
C VAL A 381 -1.22 2.38 -13.13
N LEU A 382 -1.58 2.94 -11.97
CA LEU A 382 -2.82 2.56 -11.29
C LEU A 382 -4.05 3.06 -12.06
N LEU A 383 -4.02 4.29 -12.58
CA LEU A 383 -5.14 4.85 -13.32
C LEU A 383 -5.40 4.09 -14.63
N MET A 384 -4.37 3.71 -15.38
CA MET A 384 -4.52 2.87 -16.58
C MET A 384 -5.15 1.52 -16.24
N ARG A 385 -4.69 0.89 -15.15
CA ARG A 385 -5.24 -0.37 -14.67
C ARG A 385 -6.71 -0.24 -14.27
N LEU A 386 -7.06 0.76 -13.46
CA LEU A 386 -8.44 1.01 -13.04
C LEU A 386 -9.37 1.38 -14.21
N LYS A 387 -8.86 2.11 -15.22
CA LYS A 387 -9.59 2.39 -16.47
C LYS A 387 -9.93 1.10 -17.22
N ALA A 388 -9.02 0.13 -17.24
CA ALA A 388 -9.25 -1.22 -17.79
C ALA A 388 -10.06 -2.16 -16.86
N THR A 389 -10.53 -1.67 -15.71
CA THR A 389 -11.22 -2.47 -14.69
C THR A 389 -12.73 -2.24 -14.69
N LYS A 390 -13.51 -3.32 -14.67
CA LYS A 390 -14.93 -3.30 -14.27
C LYS A 390 -15.02 -3.49 -12.77
N LEU A 391 -15.64 -2.54 -12.08
CA LEU A 391 -15.79 -2.52 -10.62
C LEU A 391 -17.25 -2.83 -10.26
N CYS A 392 -17.48 -3.78 -9.38
CA CYS A 392 -18.80 -4.21 -8.91
C CYS A 392 -18.83 -4.27 -7.38
N SER A 393 -20.01 -4.05 -6.80
CA SER A 393 -20.28 -4.40 -5.40
C SER A 393 -21.50 -5.30 -5.33
N LEU A 394 -21.27 -6.60 -5.45
CA LEU A 394 -22.29 -7.64 -5.54
C LEU A 394 -21.90 -8.82 -4.63
N ASP A 395 -22.84 -9.73 -4.40
CA ASP A 395 -22.48 -11.08 -4.00
C ASP A 395 -21.55 -11.73 -5.05
N PHE A 396 -20.67 -12.63 -4.62
CA PHE A 396 -19.71 -13.25 -5.52
C PHE A 396 -20.40 -14.05 -6.64
N ALA A 397 -21.54 -14.69 -6.36
CA ALA A 397 -22.27 -15.49 -7.34
C ALA A 397 -22.90 -14.58 -8.39
N ASP A 398 -23.60 -13.52 -7.97
CA ASP A 398 -24.19 -12.53 -8.88
C ASP A 398 -23.13 -11.85 -9.76
N PHE A 399 -21.95 -11.57 -9.19
CA PHE A 399 -20.81 -11.03 -9.94
C PHE A 399 -20.32 -12.01 -11.02
N LEU A 400 -20.15 -13.28 -10.67
CA LEU A 400 -19.68 -14.31 -11.61
C LEU A 400 -20.73 -14.68 -12.66
N ASP A 401 -22.01 -14.60 -12.34
CA ASP A 401 -23.09 -14.78 -13.31
C ASP A 401 -23.16 -13.60 -14.30
N LYS A 402 -23.03 -12.37 -13.80
CA LYS A 402 -23.01 -11.15 -14.63
C LYS A 402 -21.75 -11.05 -15.48
N HIS A 403 -20.61 -11.52 -14.98
CA HIS A 403 -19.30 -11.42 -15.60
C HIS A 403 -18.63 -12.79 -15.66
N ARG A 404 -19.23 -13.69 -16.43
CA ARG A 404 -18.79 -15.09 -16.53
C ARG A 404 -17.37 -15.21 -17.09
N PRO A 405 -16.40 -15.72 -16.32
CA PRO A 405 -15.06 -15.99 -16.83
C PRO A 405 -15.10 -17.11 -17.88
N ILE A 406 -14.30 -16.98 -18.94
CA ILE A 406 -14.23 -17.96 -20.03
C ILE A 406 -12.84 -18.61 -20.12
N VAL A 407 -12.70 -19.64 -20.96
CA VAL A 407 -11.41 -20.27 -21.24
C VAL A 407 -10.36 -19.22 -21.66
N GLY A 408 -9.20 -19.26 -21.01
CA GLY A 408 -8.11 -18.29 -21.19
C GLY A 408 -8.10 -17.14 -20.18
N ASP A 409 -9.16 -16.96 -19.40
CA ASP A 409 -9.18 -16.05 -18.26
C ASP A 409 -8.58 -16.68 -17.01
N PHE A 410 -8.33 -15.84 -15.98
CA PHE A 410 -7.87 -16.27 -14.68
C PHE A 410 -8.72 -15.67 -13.55
N LEU A 411 -9.21 -16.54 -12.66
CA LEU A 411 -10.03 -16.21 -11.51
C LEU A 411 -9.24 -16.42 -10.21
N PHE A 412 -8.92 -15.34 -9.51
CA PHE A 412 -8.30 -15.38 -8.19
C PHE A 412 -9.36 -15.24 -7.10
N LEU A 413 -9.26 -16.06 -6.05
CA LEU A 413 -10.23 -16.10 -4.97
C LEU A 413 -9.55 -16.03 -3.61
N ASP A 414 -10.03 -15.10 -2.78
CA ASP A 414 -9.64 -14.92 -1.39
C ASP A 414 -10.87 -14.64 -0.51
N PRO A 415 -11.80 -15.59 -0.39
CA PRO A 415 -13.00 -15.40 0.39
C PRO A 415 -12.69 -15.24 1.88
N PRO A 416 -13.61 -14.66 2.67
CA PRO A 416 -13.53 -14.69 4.12
C PRO A 416 -13.29 -16.12 4.65
N TYR A 417 -12.49 -16.27 5.71
CA TYR A 417 -12.28 -17.59 6.33
C TYR A 417 -13.52 -18.02 7.13
N ASP A 418 -13.77 -19.32 7.12
CA ASP A 418 -14.86 -20.04 7.81
C ASP A 418 -14.70 -20.05 9.34
N GLU A 419 -13.47 -19.94 9.84
CA GLU A 419 -13.17 -19.85 11.27
C GLU A 419 -12.51 -18.51 11.64
N GLY A 420 -13.17 -17.74 12.51
CA GLY A 420 -12.64 -16.50 13.08
C GLY A 420 -13.65 -15.35 13.05
N PHE A 421 -13.28 -14.20 13.64
CA PHE A 421 -14.07 -12.98 13.56
C PHE A 421 -13.95 -12.39 12.14
N SER A 422 -14.83 -12.82 11.22
CA SER A 422 -14.90 -12.33 9.82
C SER A 422 -16.24 -11.64 9.54
N SER A 423 -16.62 -10.66 10.37
CA SER A 423 -17.74 -9.77 10.04
C SER A 423 -17.27 -8.72 9.02
N TYR A 424 -17.52 -8.96 7.73
CA TYR A 424 -17.31 -7.98 6.66
C TYR A 424 -18.54 -7.07 6.60
N SER A 425 -18.46 -5.82 7.08
CA SER A 425 -19.47 -4.80 6.77
C SER A 425 -20.94 -5.21 7.05
N GLY A 426 -21.21 -6.01 8.08
CA GLY A 426 -22.55 -6.56 8.38
C GLY A 426 -22.96 -7.80 7.58
N ASN A 427 -22.24 -8.17 6.53
CA ASN A 427 -22.45 -9.37 5.72
C ASN A 427 -21.49 -10.49 6.17
N LYS A 428 -22.05 -11.58 6.69
CA LYS A 428 -21.26 -12.76 7.07
C LYS A 428 -21.20 -13.72 5.88
N PHE A 429 -19.99 -14.14 5.52
CA PHE A 429 -19.79 -15.25 4.59
C PHE A 429 -19.91 -16.55 5.38
N ILE A 430 -21.00 -17.29 5.18
CA ILE A 430 -21.37 -18.45 5.99
C ILE A 430 -20.96 -19.76 5.31
N VAL A 431 -21.18 -20.88 6.00
CA VAL A 431 -20.82 -22.22 5.50
C VAL A 431 -21.48 -22.50 4.15
N GLU A 432 -22.73 -22.08 3.98
CA GLU A 432 -23.51 -22.20 2.75
C GLU A 432 -22.87 -21.43 1.60
N ASP A 433 -22.23 -20.29 1.86
CA ASP A 433 -21.52 -19.51 0.84
C ASP A 433 -20.22 -20.21 0.40
N HIS A 434 -19.51 -20.85 1.34
CA HIS A 434 -18.37 -21.71 1.00
C HIS A 434 -18.79 -22.89 0.12
N ILE A 435 -19.94 -23.51 0.40
CA ILE A 435 -20.49 -24.61 -0.42
C ILE A 435 -20.86 -24.10 -1.82
N ARG A 436 -21.57 -22.97 -1.91
CA ARG A 436 -21.91 -22.32 -3.19
C ARG A 436 -20.67 -22.00 -4.02
N LEU A 437 -19.63 -21.46 -3.37
CA LEU A 437 -18.37 -21.13 -4.04
C LEU A 437 -17.67 -22.39 -4.56
N ALA A 438 -17.58 -23.43 -3.74
CA ALA A 438 -16.98 -24.70 -4.15
C ALA A 438 -17.74 -25.35 -5.32
N ASP A 439 -19.08 -25.36 -5.29
CA ASP A 439 -19.90 -25.86 -6.39
C ASP A 439 -19.62 -25.12 -7.70
N TYR A 440 -19.60 -23.78 -7.65
CA TYR A 440 -19.28 -22.97 -8.84
C TYR A 440 -17.89 -23.31 -9.39
N LEU A 441 -16.86 -23.32 -8.54
CA LEU A 441 -15.47 -23.54 -8.96
C LEU A 441 -15.24 -24.93 -9.55
N ILE A 442 -15.88 -25.96 -8.97
CA ILE A 442 -15.66 -27.36 -9.35
C ILE A 442 -16.53 -27.75 -10.55
N ASN A 443 -17.79 -27.31 -10.58
CA ASN A 443 -18.78 -27.84 -11.52
C ASN A 443 -19.13 -26.88 -12.65
N LYS A 444 -18.83 -25.58 -12.53
CA LYS A 444 -19.30 -24.55 -13.49
C LYS A 444 -18.18 -23.70 -14.10
N CYS A 445 -17.06 -23.52 -13.40
CA CYS A 445 -15.99 -22.63 -13.83
C CYS A 445 -15.11 -23.28 -14.92
N GLU A 446 -15.09 -22.69 -16.12
CA GLU A 446 -14.31 -23.18 -17.26
C GLU A 446 -12.90 -22.58 -17.34
N CYS A 447 -12.65 -21.46 -16.65
CA CYS A 447 -11.36 -20.79 -16.67
C CYS A 447 -10.38 -21.39 -15.64
N LYS A 448 -9.12 -20.93 -15.71
CA LYS A 448 -8.14 -21.28 -14.68
C LYS A 448 -8.45 -20.49 -13.41
N TRP A 449 -8.47 -21.16 -12.26
CA TRP A 449 -8.74 -20.49 -10.99
C TRP A 449 -7.74 -20.87 -9.89
N MET A 450 -7.54 -19.93 -8.97
CA MET A 450 -6.70 -20.10 -7.79
C MET A 450 -7.45 -19.60 -6.55
N LEU A 451 -7.66 -20.50 -5.60
CA LEU A 451 -8.22 -20.19 -4.29
C LEU A 451 -7.11 -20.18 -3.24
N VAL A 452 -7.00 -19.08 -2.48
CA VAL A 452 -6.13 -18.98 -1.30
C VAL A 452 -7.01 -18.91 -0.06
N ILE A 453 -6.86 -19.88 0.85
CA ILE A 453 -7.76 -20.02 1.99
C ILE A 453 -7.07 -20.70 3.18
N LYS A 454 -7.65 -20.59 4.38
CA LYS A 454 -7.17 -21.30 5.57
C LYS A 454 -7.42 -22.82 5.44
N ASN A 455 -6.49 -23.64 5.93
CA ASN A 455 -6.73 -25.08 6.07
C ASN A 455 -7.66 -25.35 7.26
N THR A 456 -8.90 -25.78 7.01
CA THR A 456 -9.88 -26.18 8.03
C THR A 456 -10.61 -27.46 7.59
N PRO A 457 -11.25 -28.20 8.51
CA PRO A 457 -11.98 -29.42 8.16
C PRO A 457 -13.05 -29.21 7.07
N LEU A 458 -13.76 -28.07 7.07
CA LEU A 458 -14.73 -27.73 6.04
C LEU A 458 -14.05 -27.58 4.67
N ILE A 459 -12.98 -26.78 4.60
CA ILE A 459 -12.26 -26.55 3.35
C ILE A 459 -11.62 -27.84 2.83
N THR A 460 -11.04 -28.66 3.71
CA THR A 460 -10.53 -29.99 3.32
C THR A 460 -11.64 -30.83 2.70
N LYS A 461 -12.82 -30.91 3.35
CA LYS A 461 -13.97 -31.67 2.83
C LYS A 461 -14.43 -31.19 1.46
N LEU A 462 -14.43 -29.87 1.21
CA LEU A 462 -14.89 -29.29 -0.05
C LEU A 462 -13.93 -29.57 -1.22
N TYR A 463 -12.60 -29.57 -0.99
CA TYR A 463 -11.62 -29.56 -2.09
C TYR A 463 -10.71 -30.81 -2.20
N PHE A 464 -10.45 -31.59 -1.13
CA PHE A 464 -9.37 -32.62 -1.12
C PHE A 464 -9.64 -33.91 -1.91
N ASN A 465 -10.83 -34.11 -2.47
CA ASN A 465 -11.18 -35.35 -3.19
C ASN A 465 -11.63 -35.06 -4.64
N LYS A 466 -10.98 -34.09 -5.27
CA LYS A 466 -11.32 -33.59 -6.60
C LYS A 466 -10.03 -33.49 -7.43
N ARG A 467 -10.14 -33.50 -8.76
CA ARG A 467 -9.01 -33.38 -9.71
C ARG A 467 -8.38 -31.98 -9.66
N LEU A 468 -7.87 -31.59 -8.49
CA LEU A 468 -7.34 -30.28 -8.14
C LEU A 468 -5.91 -30.41 -7.64
N HIS A 469 -5.13 -29.36 -7.82
CA HIS A 469 -3.78 -29.25 -7.29
C HIS A 469 -3.81 -28.44 -6.00
N ILE A 470 -3.28 -29.01 -4.91
CA ILE A 470 -3.32 -28.40 -3.58
C ILE A 470 -1.90 -28.20 -3.08
N TYR A 471 -1.59 -26.97 -2.66
CA TYR A 471 -0.32 -26.58 -2.06
C TYR A 471 -0.59 -26.00 -0.66
N SER A 472 0.35 -26.19 0.26
CA SER A 472 0.29 -25.57 1.59
C SER A 472 1.50 -24.66 1.82
N PHE A 473 1.29 -23.52 2.47
CA PHE A 473 2.36 -22.64 2.94
C PHE A 473 2.05 -22.08 4.32
N ASP A 474 3.10 -21.82 5.11
CA ASP A 474 2.95 -21.33 6.47
C ASP A 474 2.69 -19.82 6.50
N LYS A 475 1.73 -19.40 7.34
CA LYS A 475 1.44 -18.00 7.61
C LYS A 475 1.62 -17.68 9.10
N LYS A 476 2.44 -16.67 9.39
CA LYS A 476 2.58 -16.07 10.72
C LYS A 476 1.71 -14.82 10.80
N TYR A 477 0.71 -14.82 11.68
CA TYR A 477 -0.06 -13.61 11.97
C TYR A 477 0.67 -12.75 13.00
N ALA A 478 1.05 -11.54 12.63
CA ALA A 478 1.56 -10.54 13.57
C ALA A 478 0.39 -9.70 14.11
N VAL A 479 -0.43 -10.25 15.01
CA VAL A 479 -1.41 -9.44 15.76
C VAL A 479 -1.39 -9.85 17.23
N SER A 480 -0.87 -8.97 18.09
CA SER A 480 -0.92 -9.15 19.54
C SER A 480 -2.28 -8.69 20.08
N PHE A 481 -3.28 -9.57 19.98
CA PHE A 481 -4.39 -9.50 20.91
C PHE A 481 -3.94 -10.22 22.18
N LYS A 482 -3.85 -9.47 23.29
CA LYS A 482 -3.57 -9.93 24.66
C LYS A 482 -3.69 -11.45 24.81
N ASP A 483 -2.55 -12.12 24.97
CA ASP A 483 -2.39 -13.51 25.42
C ASP A 483 -3.19 -14.60 24.68
N ARG A 484 -3.32 -14.52 23.35
CA ARG A 484 -3.84 -15.68 22.56
C ARG A 484 -3.06 -15.91 21.26
N ASN A 485 -2.07 -16.78 21.38
CA ASN A 485 -1.50 -17.68 20.38
C ASN A 485 -0.76 -17.08 19.17
N TYR A 486 0.56 -17.31 19.14
CA TYR A 486 1.24 -17.70 17.91
C TYR A 486 0.54 -18.95 17.37
N ARG A 487 -0.39 -18.81 16.44
CA ARG A 487 -0.86 -19.95 15.65
C ARG A 487 -0.04 -19.97 14.38
N ASP A 488 0.83 -20.96 14.24
CA ASP A 488 1.29 -21.39 12.92
C ASP A 488 0.05 -21.91 12.19
N VAL A 489 -0.52 -21.07 11.34
CA VAL A 489 -1.69 -21.45 10.53
C VAL A 489 -1.18 -21.80 9.14
N LYS A 490 -1.46 -23.02 8.70
CA LYS A 490 -1.21 -23.43 7.32
C LYS A 490 -2.31 -22.86 6.42
N HIS A 491 -1.90 -22.08 5.44
CA HIS A 491 -2.77 -21.66 4.33
C HIS A 491 -2.69 -22.69 3.21
N LEU A 492 -3.80 -22.85 2.50
CA LEU A 492 -3.92 -23.67 1.31
C LEU A 492 -4.02 -22.76 0.08
N MET A 493 -3.37 -23.22 -0.98
CA MET A 493 -3.60 -22.76 -2.34
C MET A 493 -4.16 -23.92 -3.15
N VAL A 494 -5.32 -23.74 -3.75
CA VAL A 494 -6.01 -24.75 -4.56
C VAL A 494 -6.14 -24.23 -5.99
N THR A 495 -5.74 -25.02 -6.99
CA THR A 495 -5.87 -24.70 -8.43
C THR A 495 -6.48 -25.86 -9.21
N ASN A 496 -7.09 -25.56 -10.37
CA ASN A 496 -7.59 -26.56 -11.33
C ASN A 496 -6.62 -26.80 -12.52
N TYR A 497 -5.36 -26.37 -12.40
CA TYR A 497 -4.32 -26.46 -13.42
C TYR A 497 -2.93 -26.65 -12.82
#